data_AF-A0A2H0BB63-F1
#
_entry.id   AF-A0A2H0BB63-F1
#
_cell.length_a   1.000
_cell.length_b   1.000
_cell.length_c   1.000
_cell.angle_alpha   90.00
_cell.angle_beta   90.00
_cell.angle_gamma   90.00
#
_symmetry.space_group_name_H-M   'P 1'
#
loop_
_entity.id
_entity.type
_entity.pdbx_description
1 polymer ?
#
loop_
_entity_poly.entity_id
_entity_poly.type
_entity_poly.pdbx_seq_one_letter_code
_entity_poly.pdbx_strand_id
1 'polypeptide(L)'
;MKQYVEQLIGDIRKATWKIIPPAKEWESVDLDNEGEIEDIAYSEQCIFGKKQPISVITGIEKELLPPPEKLNKKQQKMLAVELENLLHHFNLFPDFPKNLPDHLKYGFILGIWEKEYVPLSFGENHIEFCNYELENCPFTGYCNTCQKIQAELEDGKKSNFDISAESLLPTKEEIENFTHQQKKEKIKKTIKNKKPNKNHIPGIYNYCDYWCERCSFTNRCANFSLDQEFGFKNGENNLLNKTFWENLSLIFEATLELLSKKAKEYGINIDDEIDVSYDLENNRNHPLLKLSEEYASNSSDWLKNNNDFLNKKTNILISIDNKKGLKLTDAIEIIQWYNIFISAKLYRALSQLNEDRDDPIIIYDNNGSAKIALVAINRSIAAFGYIMQNITELEDDCLKFLLQLSKIKINIEKISPQAKNFIRPGLDE
;
A
#
# COMPACT_ATOMS: atom_id res chain seq x y z
N MET A 1 14.46 21.35 50.04
CA MET A 1 13.47 21.42 48.93
C MET A 1 13.94 22.26 47.74
N LYS A 2 14.40 23.51 47.93
CA LYS A 2 14.85 24.36 46.81
C LYS A 2 15.98 23.73 45.95
N GLN A 3 17.07 23.31 46.58
CA GLN A 3 18.19 22.64 45.89
C GLN A 3 17.79 21.34 45.17
N TYR A 4 16.86 20.58 45.76
CA TYR A 4 16.34 19.35 45.18
C TYR A 4 15.55 19.62 43.90
N VAL A 5 14.67 20.64 43.90
CA VAL A 5 13.91 21.06 42.70
C VAL A 5 14.86 21.54 41.60
N GLU A 6 15.91 22.28 41.94
CA GLU A 6 16.92 22.75 40.97
C GLU A 6 17.69 21.57 40.33
N GLN A 7 18.06 20.57 41.13
CA GLN A 7 18.69 19.34 40.63
C GLN A 7 17.75 18.54 39.73
N LEU A 8 16.50 18.34 40.16
CA LEU A 8 15.47 17.60 39.41
C LEU A 8 15.20 18.24 38.03
N ILE A 9 15.12 19.57 37.96
CA ILE A 9 15.00 20.29 36.67
C ILE A 9 16.22 20.04 35.78
N GLY A 10 17.43 20.00 36.36
CA GLY A 10 18.63 19.62 35.65
C GLY A 10 18.57 18.21 35.06
N ASP A 11 18.00 17.26 35.80
CA ASP A 11 17.87 15.87 35.36
C ASP A 11 16.75 15.69 34.32
N ILE A 12 15.62 16.39 34.47
CA ILE A 12 14.55 16.48 33.45
C ILE A 12 15.11 16.98 32.12
N ARG A 13 15.89 18.06 32.14
CA ARG A 13 16.47 18.61 30.90
C ARG A 13 17.53 17.69 30.29
N LYS A 14 18.27 16.93 31.09
CA LYS A 14 19.22 15.94 30.56
C LYS A 14 18.53 14.77 29.88
N ALA A 15 17.33 14.39 30.34
CA ALA A 15 16.56 13.29 29.75
C ALA A 15 16.27 13.53 28.26
N THR A 16 16.22 14.79 27.81
CA THR A 16 15.98 15.14 26.40
C THR A 16 17.27 15.20 25.54
N TRP A 17 18.48 15.16 26.13
CA TRP A 17 19.74 15.42 25.41
C TRP A 17 20.14 14.34 24.40
N LYS A 18 19.63 13.10 24.53
CA LYS A 18 19.98 11.98 23.65
C LYS A 18 18.86 11.59 22.67
N ILE A 19 17.75 12.33 22.69
CA ILE A 19 16.54 11.98 21.95
C ILE A 19 16.43 12.95 20.79
N ILE A 20 16.53 12.39 19.58
CA ILE A 20 16.32 13.14 18.34
C ILE A 20 14.88 13.69 18.41
N PRO A 21 14.68 15.01 18.37
CA PRO A 21 13.33 15.57 18.36
C PRO A 21 12.58 15.04 17.12
N PRO A 22 11.30 14.69 17.27
CA PRO A 22 10.51 14.13 16.17
C PRO A 22 10.40 15.14 15.02
N ALA A 23 10.36 14.62 13.80
CA ALA A 23 10.25 15.44 12.60
C ALA A 23 8.95 16.27 12.64
N LYS A 24 9.04 17.56 12.32
CA LYS A 24 7.86 18.42 12.19
C LYS A 24 7.14 18.09 10.88
N GLU A 25 5.91 17.62 11.05
CA GLU A 25 4.78 17.66 10.11
C GLU A 25 4.85 16.73 8.88
N TRP A 26 3.75 16.01 8.66
CA TRP A 26 3.34 15.51 7.35
C TRP A 26 2.28 16.46 6.79
N GLU A 27 2.52 17.04 5.62
CA GLU A 27 1.53 17.86 4.88
C GLU A 27 0.38 17.02 4.26
N SER A 28 0.25 15.72 4.58
CA SER A 28 -0.61 14.82 3.80
C SER A 28 -1.41 13.77 4.58
N VAL A 29 -1.64 13.93 5.89
CA VAL A 29 -2.52 13.03 6.65
C VAL A 29 -3.80 13.77 7.04
N ASP A 30 -4.95 13.18 6.74
CA ASP A 30 -6.25 13.75 7.09
C ASP A 30 -6.59 13.40 8.54
N LEU A 31 -6.39 14.37 9.44
CA LEU A 31 -6.60 14.20 10.89
C LEU A 31 -8.06 13.94 11.29
N ASP A 32 -9.00 14.06 10.35
CA ASP A 32 -10.43 13.82 10.57
C ASP A 32 -10.88 12.39 10.20
N ASN A 33 -9.95 11.51 9.76
CA ASN A 33 -10.24 10.11 9.42
C ASN A 33 -9.87 9.15 10.57
N GLU A 34 -10.84 8.76 11.39
CA GLU A 34 -10.68 7.85 12.54
C GLU A 34 -9.95 6.53 12.20
N GLY A 35 -10.10 6.03 10.96
CA GLY A 35 -9.45 4.77 10.53
C GLY A 35 -7.95 4.88 10.29
N GLU A 36 -7.45 6.05 9.85
CA GLU A 36 -6.02 6.27 9.65
C GLU A 36 -5.28 6.45 11.00
N ILE A 37 -5.98 6.94 12.02
CA ILE A 37 -5.45 7.13 13.38
C ILE A 37 -5.27 5.77 14.11
N GLU A 38 -6.21 4.83 13.96
CA GLU A 38 -6.12 3.49 14.56
C GLU A 38 -4.95 2.67 13.97
N ASP A 39 -4.71 2.77 12.66
CA ASP A 39 -3.63 2.04 11.97
C ASP A 39 -2.22 2.54 12.34
N ILE A 40 -2.09 3.84 12.66
CA ILE A 40 -0.83 4.43 13.14
C ILE A 40 -0.53 3.99 14.57
N ALA A 41 -1.52 4.00 15.46
CA ALA A 41 -1.36 3.53 16.83
C ALA A 41 -0.99 2.04 16.90
N TYR A 42 -1.57 1.22 16.02
CA TYR A 42 -1.21 -0.19 15.86
C TYR A 42 0.23 -0.36 15.34
N SER A 43 0.62 0.44 14.34
CA SER A 43 1.97 0.41 13.76
C SER A 43 3.05 0.81 14.79
N GLU A 44 2.82 1.86 15.57
CA GLU A 44 3.74 2.28 16.64
C GLU A 44 3.81 1.23 17.77
N GLN A 45 2.70 0.56 18.08
CA GLN A 45 2.68 -0.57 19.02
C GLN A 45 3.49 -1.77 18.51
N CYS A 46 3.53 -2.00 17.19
CA CYS A 46 4.40 -3.01 16.57
C CYS A 46 5.89 -2.63 16.59
N ILE A 47 6.22 -1.34 16.50
CA ILE A 47 7.61 -0.84 16.43
C ILE A 47 8.22 -0.64 17.83
N PHE A 48 7.49 0.00 18.75
CA PHE A 48 7.98 0.36 20.10
C PHE A 48 7.52 -0.60 21.20
N GLY A 49 6.59 -1.51 20.89
CA GLY A 49 6.11 -2.55 21.81
C GLY A 49 4.83 -2.19 22.57
N LYS A 50 4.61 -2.85 23.71
CA LYS A 50 3.41 -2.68 24.56
C LYS A 50 3.37 -1.30 25.21
N LYS A 51 2.18 -0.87 25.68
CA LYS A 51 2.01 0.34 26.49
C LYS A 51 2.97 0.32 27.68
N GLN A 52 3.62 1.46 27.96
CA GLN A 52 4.58 1.64 29.05
C GLN A 52 4.18 2.84 29.90
N PRO A 53 4.43 2.82 31.22
CA PRO A 53 4.18 3.98 32.07
C PRO A 53 5.10 5.14 31.69
N ILE A 54 4.66 6.38 31.92
CA ILE A 54 5.44 7.61 31.61
C ILE A 54 6.82 7.58 32.28
N SER A 55 6.93 6.97 33.47
CA SER A 55 8.20 6.78 34.18
C SER A 55 9.24 6.03 33.32
N VAL A 56 8.82 4.97 32.63
CA VAL A 56 9.67 4.18 31.73
C VAL A 56 9.96 4.95 30.44
N ILE A 57 8.97 5.63 29.87
CA ILE A 57 9.11 6.39 28.63
C ILE A 57 10.13 7.52 28.80
N THR A 58 9.99 8.28 29.88
CA THR A 58 10.84 9.47 30.15
C THR A 58 12.14 9.13 30.87
N GLY A 59 12.23 7.93 31.47
CA GLY A 59 13.34 7.53 32.34
C GLY A 59 13.35 8.23 33.70
N ILE A 60 12.22 8.82 34.13
CA ILE A 60 12.08 9.51 35.41
C ILE A 60 11.09 8.77 36.29
N GLU A 61 11.60 8.13 37.34
CA GLU A 61 10.80 7.42 38.33
C GLU A 61 9.87 8.38 39.10
N LYS A 62 8.65 7.93 39.42
CA LYS A 62 7.65 8.77 40.11
C LYS A 62 8.09 9.21 41.48
N GLU A 63 8.89 8.41 42.17
CA GLU A 63 9.44 8.70 43.51
C GLU A 63 10.37 9.92 43.50
N LEU A 64 10.94 10.27 42.34
CA LEU A 64 11.75 11.47 42.16
C LEU A 64 10.90 12.73 42.05
N LEU A 65 9.59 12.61 41.82
CA LEU A 65 8.67 13.73 41.72
C LEU A 65 8.08 14.05 43.12
N PRO A 66 8.38 15.22 43.69
CA PRO A 66 7.90 15.56 45.04
C PRO A 66 6.39 15.75 45.06
N PRO A 67 5.68 15.29 46.11
CA PRO A 67 4.24 15.44 46.20
C PRO A 67 3.85 16.95 46.33
N PRO A 68 2.71 17.38 45.75
CA PRO A 68 2.37 18.80 45.64
C PRO A 68 2.36 19.56 46.97
N GLU A 69 1.99 18.90 48.07
CA GLU A 69 1.89 19.49 49.41
C GLU A 69 3.26 19.94 49.96
N LYS A 70 4.36 19.38 49.44
CA LYS A 70 5.73 19.72 49.86
C LYS A 70 6.34 20.87 49.04
N LEU A 71 5.63 21.40 48.06
CA LEU A 71 6.10 22.42 47.12
C LEU A 71 5.32 23.72 47.28
N ASN A 72 6.00 24.86 47.12
CA ASN A 72 5.30 26.15 46.98
C ASN A 72 4.79 26.36 45.54
N LYS A 73 3.86 27.31 45.35
CA LYS A 73 3.25 27.60 44.03
C LYS A 73 4.28 27.89 42.93
N LYS A 74 5.39 28.56 43.27
CA LYS A 74 6.46 28.88 42.31
C LYS A 74 7.19 27.62 41.86
N GLN A 75 7.47 26.70 42.79
CA GLN A 75 8.12 25.41 42.49
C GLN A 75 7.21 24.49 41.69
N GLN A 76 5.92 24.41 42.04
CA GLN A 76 4.94 23.66 41.27
C GLN A 76 4.84 24.18 39.83
N LYS A 77 4.78 25.50 39.64
CA LYS A 77 4.79 26.11 38.31
C LYS A 77 6.06 25.76 37.51
N MET A 78 7.24 25.85 38.13
CA MET A 78 8.50 25.53 37.46
C MET A 78 8.53 24.07 37.02
N LEU A 79 8.16 23.14 37.89
CA LEU A 79 8.13 21.71 37.56
C LEU A 79 7.06 21.39 36.52
N ALA A 80 5.87 21.99 36.59
CA ALA A 80 4.82 21.80 35.59
C ALA A 80 5.32 22.15 34.18
N VAL A 81 5.95 23.32 34.01
CA VAL A 81 6.48 23.75 32.71
C VAL A 81 7.57 22.82 32.19
N GLU A 82 8.52 22.42 33.05
CA GLU A 82 9.62 21.54 32.63
C GLU A 82 9.15 20.12 32.30
N LEU A 83 8.18 19.59 33.04
CA LEU A 83 7.58 18.28 32.75
C LEU A 83 6.68 18.33 31.51
N GLU A 84 5.93 19.41 31.29
CA GLU A 84 5.14 19.60 30.06
C GLU A 84 6.06 19.64 28.83
N ASN A 85 7.18 20.37 28.90
CA ASN A 85 8.21 20.37 27.85
C ASN A 85 8.84 18.99 27.63
N LEU A 86 9.11 18.26 28.71
CA LEU A 86 9.61 16.89 28.63
C LEU A 86 8.62 16.00 27.89
N LEU A 87 7.35 16.01 28.30
CA LEU A 87 6.29 15.20 27.69
C LEU A 87 6.10 15.53 26.20
N HIS A 88 6.11 16.82 25.84
CA HIS A 88 6.07 17.23 24.43
C HIS A 88 7.26 16.68 23.63
N HIS A 89 8.45 16.60 24.22
CA HIS A 89 9.62 15.99 23.57
C HIS A 89 9.44 14.48 23.31
N PHE A 90 8.52 13.84 24.03
CA PHE A 90 8.09 12.44 23.86
C PHE A 90 6.72 12.30 23.18
N ASN A 91 6.23 13.32 22.48
CA ASN A 91 4.94 13.34 21.77
C ASN A 91 3.69 13.14 22.67
N LEU A 92 3.81 13.40 23.97
CA LEU A 92 2.70 13.36 24.92
C LEU A 92 2.27 14.81 25.23
N PHE A 93 1.02 15.15 24.94
CA PHE A 93 0.49 16.52 25.04
C PHE A 93 -0.63 16.61 26.07
N PRO A 94 -0.33 16.99 27.33
CA PRO A 94 -1.36 17.19 28.35
C PRO A 94 -2.32 18.34 28.01
N ASP A 95 -3.60 18.03 27.83
CA ASP A 95 -4.59 19.01 27.43
C ASP A 95 -5.18 19.76 28.63
N PHE A 96 -4.79 21.03 28.74
CA PHE A 96 -5.27 21.93 29.80
C PHE A 96 -6.12 23.08 29.23
N PRO A 97 -7.17 23.52 29.97
CA PRO A 97 -7.87 24.74 29.62
C PRO A 97 -6.93 25.95 29.60
N LYS A 98 -7.11 26.86 28.63
CA LYS A 98 -6.28 28.08 28.46
C LYS A 98 -6.16 28.94 29.72
N ASN A 99 -7.17 28.92 30.60
CA ASN A 99 -7.25 29.74 31.80
C ASN A 99 -6.76 29.02 33.08
N LEU A 100 -6.26 27.78 32.98
CA LEU A 100 -5.79 27.03 34.15
C LEU A 100 -4.42 27.58 34.61
N PRO A 101 -4.27 27.97 35.88
CA PRO A 101 -2.98 28.42 36.40
C PRO A 101 -1.90 27.33 36.37
N ASP A 102 -0.71 27.66 35.86
CA ASP A 102 0.40 26.69 35.64
C ASP A 102 0.78 25.87 36.88
N HIS A 103 0.69 26.44 38.08
CA HIS A 103 1.03 25.73 39.31
C HIS A 103 0.07 24.56 39.62
N LEU A 104 -1.16 24.58 39.11
CA LEU A 104 -2.13 23.50 39.30
C LEU A 104 -1.88 22.33 38.34
N LYS A 105 -1.27 22.58 37.17
CA LYS A 105 -0.95 21.54 36.17
C LYS A 105 -0.06 20.43 36.74
N TYR A 106 0.84 20.77 37.66
CA TYR A 106 1.77 19.81 38.27
C TYR A 106 1.05 18.60 38.90
N GLY A 107 -0.07 18.83 39.60
CA GLY A 107 -0.84 17.76 40.23
C GLY A 107 -1.46 16.81 39.20
N PHE A 108 -1.95 17.35 38.08
CA PHE A 108 -2.50 16.56 36.97
C PHE A 108 -1.43 15.71 36.29
N ILE A 109 -0.27 16.31 35.99
CA ILE A 109 0.88 15.62 35.37
C ILE A 109 1.36 14.47 36.28
N LEU A 110 1.44 14.70 37.59
CA LEU A 110 1.83 13.64 38.53
C LEU A 110 0.79 12.50 38.58
N GLY A 111 -0.49 12.83 38.41
CA GLY A 111 -1.60 11.86 38.42
C GLY A 111 -1.60 10.89 37.26
N ILE A 112 -0.95 11.25 36.14
CA ILE A 112 -0.84 10.39 34.95
C ILE A 112 0.49 9.63 34.86
N TRP A 113 1.41 9.83 35.81
CA TRP A 113 2.78 9.32 35.68
C TRP A 113 2.90 7.78 35.65
N GLU A 114 1.95 7.08 36.28
CA GLU A 114 1.84 5.61 36.24
C GLU A 114 0.88 5.10 35.15
N LYS A 115 0.20 5.99 34.43
CA LYS A 115 -0.67 5.56 33.33
C LYS A 115 0.20 5.13 32.16
N GLU A 116 -0.24 4.08 31.48
CA GLU A 116 0.49 3.48 30.38
C GLU A 116 0.11 4.12 29.05
N TYR A 117 1.12 4.55 28.29
CA TYR A 117 0.99 5.12 26.95
C TYR A 117 1.85 4.34 25.96
N VAL A 118 1.53 4.43 24.68
CA VAL A 118 2.40 3.91 23.61
C VAL A 118 3.46 5.00 23.33
N PRO A 119 4.76 4.69 23.42
CA PRO A 119 5.80 5.62 22.98
C PRO A 119 5.63 5.90 21.48
N LEU A 120 5.58 7.18 21.11
CA LEU A 120 5.44 7.58 19.71
C LEU A 120 6.73 8.17 19.17
N SER A 121 7.11 7.77 17.96
CA SER A 121 8.20 8.38 17.20
C SER A 121 7.79 9.60 16.37
N PHE A 122 6.48 9.79 16.16
CA PHE A 122 5.89 10.92 15.44
C PHE A 122 4.41 11.15 15.87
N GLY A 123 3.85 12.31 15.54
CA GLY A 123 2.47 12.69 15.88
C GLY A 123 2.30 13.25 17.30
N GLU A 124 1.06 13.58 17.66
CA GLU A 124 0.71 14.14 18.98
C GLU A 124 -0.27 13.21 19.70
N ASN A 125 0.10 12.72 20.89
CA ASN A 125 -0.80 11.97 21.77
C ASN A 125 -1.36 12.91 22.84
N HIS A 126 -2.57 13.39 22.61
CA HIS A 126 -3.27 14.29 23.52
C HIS A 126 -3.78 13.54 24.76
N ILE A 127 -3.36 13.98 25.93
CA ILE A 127 -3.78 13.41 27.22
C ILE A 127 -4.93 14.25 27.75
N GLU A 128 -6.15 13.77 27.52
CA GLU A 128 -7.35 14.36 28.08
C GLU A 128 -7.51 14.02 29.57
N PHE A 129 -7.90 15.02 30.36
CA PHE A 129 -8.22 14.85 31.78
C PHE A 129 -9.72 14.95 32.07
N CYS A 130 -10.53 15.33 31.07
CA CYS A 130 -11.94 15.67 31.21
C CYS A 130 -12.80 14.69 30.40
N ASN A 131 -13.85 14.15 31.02
CA ASN A 131 -14.79 13.22 30.36
C ASN A 131 -16.03 13.95 29.78
N TYR A 132 -15.96 15.28 29.64
CA TYR A 132 -17.04 16.14 29.14
C TYR A 132 -18.35 16.14 29.95
N GLU A 133 -18.34 15.58 31.17
CA GLU A 133 -19.46 15.62 32.11
C GLU A 133 -19.44 16.91 32.94
N LEU A 134 -20.53 17.70 32.86
CA LEU A 134 -20.65 18.98 33.56
C LEU A 134 -20.57 18.81 35.10
N GLU A 135 -21.17 17.75 35.63
CA GLU A 135 -21.25 17.48 37.08
C GLU A 135 -19.89 17.08 37.67
N ASN A 136 -19.03 16.43 36.88
CA ASN A 136 -17.74 15.88 37.31
C ASN A 136 -16.55 16.59 36.64
N CYS A 137 -16.65 17.91 36.43
CA CYS A 137 -15.58 18.65 35.77
C CYS A 137 -14.31 18.72 36.65
N PRO A 138 -13.15 18.24 36.17
CA PRO A 138 -11.89 18.33 36.92
C PRO A 138 -11.31 19.75 36.96
N PHE A 139 -11.84 20.67 36.14
CA PHE A 139 -11.33 22.04 35.94
C PHE A 139 -12.30 23.12 36.44
N THR A 140 -13.05 22.82 37.51
CA THR A 140 -14.05 23.72 38.09
C THR A 140 -13.51 25.13 38.33
N GLY A 141 -14.17 26.13 37.74
CA GLY A 141 -13.78 27.54 37.82
C GLY A 141 -12.78 28.02 36.75
N TYR A 142 -12.21 27.11 35.95
CA TYR A 142 -11.20 27.41 34.93
C TYR A 142 -11.60 26.97 33.51
N CYS A 143 -12.64 26.14 33.37
CA CYS A 143 -13.19 25.68 32.09
C CYS A 143 -14.69 26.03 31.99
N ASN A 144 -15.14 26.50 30.83
CA ASN A 144 -16.56 26.78 30.55
C ASN A 144 -17.08 26.11 29.26
N THR A 145 -16.35 25.12 28.74
CA THR A 145 -16.66 24.47 27.46
C THR A 145 -18.04 23.81 27.47
N CYS A 146 -18.35 22.97 28.46
CA CYS A 146 -19.67 22.32 28.55
C CYS A 146 -20.84 23.31 28.70
N GLN A 147 -20.61 24.44 29.39
CA GLN A 147 -21.62 25.50 29.56
C GLN A 147 -21.88 26.26 28.27
N LYS A 148 -20.84 26.51 27.47
CA LYS A 148 -20.96 27.10 26.13
C LYS A 148 -21.70 26.17 25.17
N ILE A 149 -21.35 24.89 25.18
CA ILE A 149 -22.04 23.87 24.37
C ILE A 149 -23.54 23.82 24.72
N GLN A 150 -23.88 23.84 26.02
CA GLN A 150 -25.27 23.85 26.46
C GLN A 150 -26.00 25.16 26.07
N ALA A 151 -25.34 26.32 26.21
CA ALA A 151 -25.91 27.60 25.81
C ALA A 151 -26.15 27.69 24.28
N GLU A 152 -25.23 27.18 23.46
CA GLU A 152 -25.37 27.11 22.00
C GLU A 152 -26.53 26.18 21.57
N LEU A 153 -26.74 25.07 22.29
CA LEU A 153 -27.89 24.18 22.09
C LEU A 153 -29.24 24.80 22.50
N GLU A 154 -29.24 25.73 23.46
CA GLU A 154 -30.44 26.42 23.94
C GLU A 154 -30.80 27.65 23.10
N ASP A 155 -29.81 28.37 22.54
CA ASP A 155 -30.02 29.58 21.73
C ASP A 155 -30.51 29.27 20.30
N GLY A 156 -30.18 28.08 19.77
CA GLY A 156 -30.65 27.59 18.45
C GLY A 156 -32.17 27.37 18.30
N LYS A 157 -32.97 27.54 19.37
CA LYS A 157 -34.44 27.36 19.35
C LYS A 157 -35.25 28.64 19.18
N LYS A 158 -34.64 29.83 19.01
CA LYS A 158 -35.37 31.11 18.94
C LYS A 158 -34.93 32.01 17.77
N SER A 159 -35.35 31.71 16.54
CA SER A 159 -35.69 32.78 15.58
C SER A 159 -36.62 32.28 14.47
N ASN A 160 -37.74 32.99 14.27
CA ASN A 160 -38.70 32.78 13.18
C ASN A 160 -38.17 33.47 11.91
N PHE A 161 -37.47 32.73 11.04
CA PHE A 161 -37.31 32.98 9.59
C PHE A 161 -36.73 31.67 8.98
N ASP A 162 -37.60 30.79 8.49
CA ASP A 162 -37.25 29.40 8.09
C ASP A 162 -36.60 29.31 6.70
N ILE A 163 -35.33 29.73 6.57
CA ILE A 163 -34.36 29.07 5.67
C ILE A 163 -33.02 29.08 6.39
N SER A 164 -32.56 27.94 6.91
CA SER A 164 -31.25 27.83 7.57
C SER A 164 -30.14 27.67 6.53
N ALA A 165 -28.97 28.27 6.79
CA ALA A 165 -27.79 28.07 5.96
C ALA A 165 -27.34 26.60 5.93
N GLU A 166 -27.62 25.82 6.98
CA GLU A 166 -27.47 24.36 6.96
C GLU A 166 -28.31 23.66 5.87
N SER A 167 -29.46 24.19 5.46
CA SER A 167 -30.25 23.63 4.36
C SER A 167 -29.70 23.97 2.97
N LEU A 168 -28.64 24.79 2.89
CA LEU A 168 -27.93 25.16 1.67
C LEU A 168 -26.55 24.49 1.56
N LEU A 169 -26.07 23.86 2.64
CA LEU A 169 -24.82 23.13 2.63
C LEU A 169 -25.08 21.69 2.16
N PRO A 170 -24.39 21.21 1.10
CA PRO A 170 -24.54 19.84 0.66
C PRO A 170 -24.14 18.91 1.81
N THR A 171 -24.95 17.88 2.01
CA THR A 171 -24.67 16.80 2.96
C THR A 171 -23.33 16.15 2.64
N LYS A 172 -22.73 15.47 3.63
CA LYS A 172 -21.47 14.71 3.43
C LYS A 172 -21.59 13.75 2.23
N GLU A 173 -22.74 13.10 2.08
CA GLU A 173 -23.04 12.21 0.96
C GLU A 173 -23.14 12.95 -0.39
N GLU A 174 -23.71 14.16 -0.43
CA GLU A 174 -23.74 15.00 -1.64
C GLU A 174 -22.35 15.52 -2.03
N ILE A 175 -21.50 15.86 -1.05
CA ILE A 175 -20.11 16.27 -1.27
C ILE A 175 -19.28 15.09 -1.80
N GLU A 176 -19.44 13.91 -1.22
CA GLU A 176 -18.78 12.67 -1.65
C GLU A 176 -19.22 12.30 -3.07
N ASN A 177 -20.52 12.33 -3.36
CA ASN A 177 -21.08 12.08 -4.69
C ASN A 177 -20.59 13.11 -5.72
N PHE A 178 -20.56 14.39 -5.37
CA PHE A 178 -20.05 15.44 -6.25
C PHE A 178 -18.56 15.25 -6.56
N THR A 179 -17.76 14.93 -5.53
CA THR A 179 -16.34 14.65 -5.66
C THR A 179 -16.09 13.41 -6.52
N HIS A 180 -16.88 12.35 -6.30
CA HIS A 180 -16.86 11.12 -7.09
C HIS A 180 -17.16 11.40 -8.57
N GLN A 181 -18.22 12.17 -8.87
CA GLN A 181 -18.56 12.56 -10.23
C GLN A 181 -17.49 13.45 -10.88
N GLN A 182 -16.88 14.39 -10.14
CA GLN A 182 -15.79 15.20 -10.66
C GLN A 182 -14.56 14.36 -11.02
N LYS A 183 -14.15 13.43 -10.14
CA LYS A 183 -13.04 12.50 -10.39
C LYS A 183 -13.32 11.65 -11.63
N LYS A 184 -14.54 11.10 -11.75
CA LYS A 184 -14.98 10.32 -12.91
C LYS A 184 -14.96 11.11 -14.22
N GLU A 185 -15.46 12.34 -14.22
CA GLU A 185 -15.42 13.23 -15.39
C GLU A 185 -13.98 13.62 -15.78
N LYS A 186 -13.11 13.83 -14.80
CA LYS A 186 -11.67 14.05 -15.04
C LYS A 186 -11.05 12.84 -15.74
N ILE A 187 -11.31 11.61 -15.25
CA ILE A 187 -10.83 10.37 -15.88
C ILE A 187 -11.35 10.25 -17.32
N LYS A 188 -12.64 10.48 -17.57
CA LYS A 188 -13.21 10.46 -18.93
C LYS A 188 -12.54 11.46 -19.87
N LYS A 189 -12.24 12.67 -19.38
CA LYS A 189 -11.50 13.68 -20.16
C LYS A 189 -10.08 13.20 -20.47
N THR A 190 -9.39 12.62 -19.50
CA THR A 190 -8.07 12.01 -19.71
C THR A 190 -8.12 10.93 -20.79
N ILE A 191 -9.05 9.97 -20.69
CA ILE A 191 -9.22 8.89 -21.68
C ILE A 191 -9.50 9.44 -23.08
N LYS A 192 -10.44 10.39 -23.21
CA LYS A 192 -10.82 10.97 -24.52
C LYS A 192 -9.72 11.81 -25.16
N ASN A 193 -8.96 12.55 -24.36
CA ASN A 193 -7.98 13.51 -24.86
C ASN A 193 -6.57 12.91 -25.00
N LYS A 194 -6.35 11.66 -24.56
CA LYS A 194 -5.05 11.01 -24.65
C LYS A 194 -4.73 10.70 -26.11
N LYS A 195 -3.95 11.59 -26.72
CA LYS A 195 -3.30 11.30 -27.99
C LYS A 195 -2.10 10.40 -27.73
N PRO A 196 -1.84 9.38 -28.57
CA PRO A 196 -0.62 8.61 -28.46
C PRO A 196 0.57 9.58 -28.58
N ASN A 197 1.39 9.63 -27.54
CA ASN A 197 2.66 10.36 -27.58
C ASN A 197 3.45 9.83 -28.78
N LYS A 198 4.01 10.73 -29.60
CA LYS A 198 4.80 10.35 -30.78
C LYS A 198 5.98 9.43 -30.45
N ASN A 199 6.45 9.48 -29.20
CA ASN A 199 7.56 8.65 -28.73
C ASN A 199 7.13 7.24 -28.29
N HIS A 200 5.81 6.99 -28.13
CA HIS A 200 5.30 5.67 -27.77
C HIS A 200 5.39 4.70 -28.95
N ILE A 201 5.77 3.46 -28.66
CA ILE A 201 5.77 2.38 -29.64
C ILE A 201 4.37 1.74 -29.65
N PRO A 202 3.63 1.76 -30.77
CA PRO A 202 2.33 1.11 -30.85
C PRO A 202 2.43 -0.40 -30.59
N GLY A 203 1.56 -0.93 -29.73
CA GLY A 203 1.44 -2.37 -29.51
C GLY A 203 2.59 -3.04 -28.72
N ILE A 204 3.56 -2.29 -28.20
CA ILE A 204 4.69 -2.84 -27.40
C ILE A 204 4.23 -3.67 -26.18
N TYR A 205 3.05 -3.38 -25.66
CA TYR A 205 2.44 -4.07 -24.51
C TYR A 205 1.66 -5.34 -24.88
N ASN A 206 1.41 -5.60 -26.17
CA ASN A 206 0.58 -6.75 -26.59
C ASN A 206 1.27 -8.09 -26.30
N TYR A 207 2.59 -8.15 -26.48
CA TYR A 207 3.39 -9.37 -26.32
C TYR A 207 4.60 -9.17 -25.39
N CYS A 208 4.48 -8.28 -24.40
CA CYS A 208 5.47 -8.12 -23.34
C CYS A 208 5.26 -9.13 -22.19
N ASP A 209 6.20 -9.17 -21.26
CA ASP A 209 6.14 -9.99 -20.04
C ASP A 209 5.54 -9.28 -18.83
N TYR A 210 5.07 -8.04 -19.01
CA TYR A 210 4.51 -7.18 -17.95
C TYR A 210 5.46 -6.93 -16.78
N TRP A 211 6.77 -7.20 -16.93
CA TRP A 211 7.77 -6.96 -15.88
C TRP A 211 8.31 -5.53 -15.95
N CYS A 212 7.42 -4.57 -15.68
CA CYS A 212 7.68 -3.15 -15.90
C CYS A 212 8.89 -2.61 -15.11
N GLU A 213 9.19 -3.18 -13.94
CA GLU A 213 10.33 -2.83 -13.08
C GLU A 213 11.67 -3.11 -13.75
N ARG A 214 11.70 -4.09 -14.67
CA ARG A 214 12.90 -4.49 -15.42
C ARG A 214 12.83 -4.08 -16.91
N CYS A 215 11.81 -3.32 -17.30
CA CYS A 215 11.58 -2.97 -18.70
C CYS A 215 12.36 -1.72 -19.13
N SER A 216 13.20 -1.85 -20.16
CA SER A 216 13.97 -0.74 -20.74
C SER A 216 13.14 0.22 -21.61
N PHE A 217 11.86 -0.10 -21.87
CA PHE A 217 10.98 0.63 -22.76
C PHE A 217 9.83 1.35 -22.05
N THR A 218 9.86 1.46 -20.73
CA THR A 218 8.85 2.15 -19.91
C THR A 218 8.56 3.56 -20.42
N ASN A 219 9.60 4.34 -20.76
CA ASN A 219 9.49 5.69 -21.33
C ASN A 219 8.83 5.75 -22.73
N ARG A 220 8.64 4.61 -23.39
CA ARG A 220 8.04 4.47 -24.72
C ARG A 220 6.77 3.61 -24.69
N CYS A 221 6.27 3.24 -23.52
CA CYS A 221 5.10 2.39 -23.36
C CYS A 221 3.88 3.22 -22.94
N ALA A 222 2.85 3.22 -23.78
CA ALA A 222 1.60 3.95 -23.50
C ALA A 222 0.88 3.41 -22.26
N ASN A 223 0.86 2.09 -22.06
CA ASN A 223 0.24 1.47 -20.88
C ASN A 223 0.98 1.89 -19.60
N PHE A 224 2.32 1.87 -19.61
CA PHE A 224 3.10 2.27 -18.44
C PHE A 224 2.90 3.76 -18.08
N SER A 225 2.88 4.64 -19.09
CA SER A 225 2.57 6.06 -18.88
C SER A 225 1.16 6.26 -18.32
N LEU A 226 0.19 5.43 -18.75
CA LEU A 226 -1.17 5.46 -18.23
C LEU A 226 -1.24 4.98 -16.78
N ASP A 227 -0.53 3.89 -16.44
CA ASP A 227 -0.47 3.37 -15.08
C ASP A 227 0.14 4.40 -14.10
N GLN A 228 1.14 5.15 -14.54
CA GLN A 228 1.72 6.25 -13.75
C GLN A 228 0.73 7.39 -13.52
N GLU A 229 -0.02 7.79 -14.54
CA GLU A 229 -1.02 8.87 -14.44
C GLU A 229 -2.16 8.51 -13.48
N PHE A 230 -2.51 7.24 -13.36
CA PHE A 230 -3.53 6.75 -12.44
C PHE A 230 -3.00 6.37 -11.05
N GLY A 231 -1.68 6.50 -10.81
CA GLY A 231 -1.09 6.29 -9.48
C GLY A 231 -0.94 4.82 -9.07
N PHE A 232 -0.99 3.87 -10.00
CA PHE A 232 -0.94 2.42 -9.70
C PHE A 232 0.45 1.87 -9.36
N LYS A 233 1.45 2.74 -9.17
CA LYS A 233 2.88 2.35 -9.08
C LYS A 233 3.59 2.67 -7.77
N ASN A 234 2.95 3.33 -6.80
CA ASN A 234 3.61 3.73 -5.56
C ASN A 234 3.75 2.59 -4.52
N GLY A 235 4.10 1.37 -4.91
CA GLY A 235 4.48 0.29 -3.96
C GLY A 235 3.38 -0.21 -3.02
N GLU A 236 2.22 0.43 -2.99
CA GLU A 236 1.04 0.07 -2.19
C GLU A 236 -0.01 -0.66 -3.04
N ASN A 237 0.42 -1.55 -3.93
CA ASN A 237 -0.47 -2.56 -4.53
C ASN A 237 -0.82 -3.64 -3.49
N ASN A 238 -1.21 -3.19 -2.30
CA ASN A 238 -1.74 -4.02 -1.24
C ASN A 238 -3.25 -4.10 -1.45
N LEU A 239 -3.83 -5.30 -1.36
CA LEU A 239 -5.28 -5.52 -1.47
C LEU A 239 -6.09 -4.70 -0.44
N LEU A 240 -5.41 -4.11 0.55
CA LEU A 240 -5.96 -3.27 1.61
C LEU A 240 -5.99 -1.75 1.28
N ASN A 241 -5.42 -1.30 0.16
CA ASN A 241 -5.40 0.12 -0.19
C ASN A 241 -6.78 0.57 -0.71
N LYS A 242 -7.56 1.24 0.14
CA LYS A 242 -8.90 1.74 -0.20
C LYS A 242 -8.87 2.73 -1.37
N THR A 243 -7.90 3.65 -1.38
CA THR A 243 -7.72 4.66 -2.43
C THR A 243 -7.44 4.02 -3.79
N PHE A 244 -6.67 2.93 -3.82
CA PHE A 244 -6.46 2.13 -5.04
C PHE A 244 -7.78 1.57 -5.58
N TRP A 245 -8.59 0.94 -4.73
CA TRP A 245 -9.88 0.36 -5.13
C TRP A 245 -10.91 1.41 -5.55
N GLU A 246 -10.95 2.55 -4.88
CA GLU A 246 -11.80 3.69 -5.25
C GLU A 246 -11.41 4.24 -6.63
N ASN A 247 -10.12 4.47 -6.88
CA ASN A 247 -9.63 4.93 -8.18
C ASN A 247 -9.90 3.91 -9.28
N LEU A 248 -9.72 2.62 -8.99
CA LEU A 248 -10.01 1.53 -9.91
C LEU A 248 -11.51 1.48 -10.27
N SER A 249 -12.39 1.58 -9.26
CA SER A 249 -13.84 1.63 -9.46
C SER A 249 -14.24 2.80 -10.35
N LEU A 250 -13.72 3.99 -10.05
CA LEU A 250 -13.94 5.20 -10.85
C LEU A 250 -13.50 5.05 -12.31
N ILE A 251 -12.36 4.40 -12.56
CA ILE A 251 -11.87 4.12 -13.92
C ILE A 251 -12.80 3.15 -14.65
N PHE A 252 -13.25 2.08 -14.00
CA PHE A 252 -14.20 1.12 -14.57
C PHE A 252 -15.52 1.79 -14.91
N GLU A 253 -16.11 2.54 -13.98
CA GLU A 253 -17.36 3.25 -14.22
C GLU A 253 -17.25 4.27 -15.37
N ALA A 254 -16.18 5.08 -15.37
CA ALA A 254 -15.91 6.01 -16.45
C ALA A 254 -15.82 5.29 -17.79
N THR A 255 -15.10 4.16 -17.84
CA THR A 255 -14.90 3.36 -19.05
C THR A 255 -16.19 2.73 -19.53
N LEU A 256 -16.99 2.13 -18.63
CA LEU A 256 -18.28 1.54 -18.96
C LEU A 256 -19.23 2.57 -19.57
N GLU A 257 -19.32 3.79 -19.01
CA GLU A 257 -20.16 4.83 -19.61
C GLU A 257 -19.69 5.29 -20.99
N LEU A 258 -18.37 5.34 -21.21
CA LEU A 258 -17.82 5.63 -22.53
C LEU A 258 -18.13 4.51 -23.53
N LEU A 259 -18.02 3.25 -23.12
CA LEU A 259 -18.35 2.08 -23.91
C LEU A 259 -19.84 2.03 -24.22
N SER A 260 -20.73 2.22 -23.25
CA SER A 260 -22.18 2.26 -23.46
C SER A 260 -22.59 3.37 -24.43
N LYS A 261 -21.95 4.54 -24.35
CA LYS A 261 -22.17 5.61 -25.31
C LYS A 261 -21.72 5.20 -26.72
N LYS A 262 -20.54 4.59 -26.84
CA LYS A 262 -20.01 4.11 -28.12
C LYS A 262 -20.84 2.99 -28.71
N ALA A 263 -21.25 2.00 -27.91
CA ALA A 263 -22.12 0.92 -28.34
C ALA A 263 -23.42 1.46 -28.95
N LYS A 264 -24.07 2.43 -28.31
CA LYS A 264 -25.24 3.14 -28.87
C LYS A 264 -24.93 3.84 -30.19
N GLU A 265 -23.79 4.52 -30.30
CA GLU A 265 -23.34 5.16 -31.55
C GLU A 265 -23.14 4.14 -32.69
N TYR A 266 -22.66 2.94 -32.37
CA TYR A 266 -22.44 1.85 -33.33
C TYR A 266 -23.65 0.92 -33.51
N GLY A 267 -24.77 1.17 -32.82
CA GLY A 267 -25.96 0.32 -32.88
C GLY A 267 -25.77 -1.07 -32.26
N ILE A 268 -24.82 -1.24 -31.34
CA ILE A 268 -24.55 -2.48 -30.62
C ILE A 268 -25.44 -2.53 -29.38
N ASN A 269 -26.25 -3.59 -29.24
CA ASN A 269 -27.01 -3.85 -28.03
C ASN A 269 -26.15 -4.65 -27.03
N ILE A 270 -25.90 -4.09 -25.85
CA ILE A 270 -25.04 -4.69 -24.82
C ILE A 270 -25.77 -5.80 -24.06
N ASP A 271 -27.10 -5.75 -24.04
CA ASP A 271 -27.96 -6.71 -23.33
C ASP A 271 -28.25 -7.97 -24.15
N ASP A 272 -27.68 -8.09 -25.36
CA ASP A 272 -27.80 -9.31 -26.16
C ASP A 272 -27.05 -10.44 -25.46
N GLU A 273 -27.76 -11.54 -25.17
CA GLU A 273 -27.15 -12.76 -24.64
C GLU A 273 -26.20 -13.34 -25.70
N ILE A 274 -24.90 -13.28 -25.41
CA ILE A 274 -23.88 -14.00 -26.16
C ILE A 274 -23.86 -15.44 -25.62
N ASP A 275 -23.97 -16.42 -26.51
CA ASP A 275 -23.78 -17.83 -26.15
C ASP A 275 -22.30 -18.08 -25.76
N VAL A 276 -22.00 -17.88 -24.48
CA VAL A 276 -20.70 -18.16 -23.87
C VAL A 276 -20.48 -19.64 -23.55
N SER A 277 -21.42 -20.54 -23.91
CA SER A 277 -21.20 -21.99 -23.81
C SER A 277 -20.15 -22.52 -24.80
N TYR A 278 -19.62 -21.63 -25.65
CA TYR A 278 -18.62 -21.93 -26.66
C TYR A 278 -17.26 -22.35 -26.05
N ASP A 279 -16.95 -23.64 -26.21
CA ASP A 279 -15.65 -24.32 -26.25
C ASP A 279 -14.56 -24.03 -25.17
N LEU A 280 -14.90 -23.32 -24.09
CA LEU A 280 -13.99 -23.07 -22.97
C LEU A 280 -13.47 -24.37 -22.32
N GLU A 281 -14.29 -25.42 -22.30
CA GLU A 281 -13.92 -26.73 -21.74
C GLU A 281 -12.88 -27.48 -22.59
N ASN A 282 -12.92 -27.39 -23.92
CA ASN A 282 -11.96 -28.09 -24.79
C ASN A 282 -10.58 -27.42 -24.76
N ASN A 283 -10.52 -26.09 -24.69
CA ASN A 283 -9.25 -25.35 -24.59
C ASN A 283 -8.54 -25.57 -23.24
N ARG A 284 -9.30 -25.62 -22.13
CA ARG A 284 -8.75 -25.98 -20.81
C ARG A 284 -8.22 -27.40 -20.75
N ASN A 285 -8.73 -28.29 -21.58
CA ASN A 285 -8.31 -29.69 -21.60
C ASN A 285 -7.09 -29.98 -22.49
N HIS A 286 -6.55 -28.99 -23.21
CA HIS A 286 -5.45 -29.19 -24.13
C HIS A 286 -4.19 -29.76 -23.43
N PRO A 287 -3.57 -30.85 -23.93
CA PRO A 287 -2.44 -31.51 -23.24
C PRO A 287 -1.24 -30.61 -22.96
N LEU A 288 -0.92 -29.68 -23.87
CA LEU A 288 0.15 -28.70 -23.65
C LEU A 288 -0.17 -27.74 -22.49
N LEU A 289 -1.43 -27.33 -22.36
CA LEU A 289 -1.84 -26.45 -21.28
C LEU A 289 -1.70 -27.15 -19.94
N LYS A 290 -2.18 -28.40 -19.83
CA LYS A 290 -2.01 -29.24 -18.63
C LYS A 290 -0.55 -29.40 -18.23
N LEU A 291 0.35 -29.64 -19.19
CA LEU A 291 1.79 -29.72 -18.93
C LEU A 291 2.35 -28.41 -18.37
N SER A 292 1.88 -27.26 -18.87
CA SER A 292 2.31 -25.95 -18.38
C SER A 292 1.74 -25.59 -17.01
N GLU A 293 0.51 -26.01 -16.72
CA GLU A 293 -0.13 -25.85 -15.40
C GLU A 293 0.56 -26.74 -14.35
N GLU A 294 0.92 -27.98 -14.73
CA GLU A 294 1.71 -28.86 -13.89
C GLU A 294 3.08 -28.24 -13.56
N TYR A 295 3.78 -27.67 -14.55
CA TYR A 295 5.01 -26.92 -14.30
C TYR A 295 4.76 -25.72 -13.37
N ALA A 296 3.70 -24.95 -13.59
CA ALA A 296 3.36 -23.78 -12.77
C ALA A 296 3.13 -24.16 -11.30
N SER A 297 2.34 -25.22 -11.05
CA SER A 297 2.08 -25.73 -9.71
C SER A 297 3.37 -26.24 -9.06
N ASN A 298 4.08 -27.15 -9.72
CA ASN A 298 5.28 -27.77 -9.16
C ASN A 298 6.38 -26.75 -8.85
N SER A 299 6.60 -25.78 -9.75
CA SER A 299 7.62 -24.74 -9.54
C SER A 299 7.22 -23.76 -8.44
N SER A 300 5.93 -23.44 -8.30
CA SER A 300 5.42 -22.61 -7.20
C SER A 300 5.60 -23.30 -5.85
N ASP A 301 5.22 -24.58 -5.76
CA ASP A 301 5.40 -25.37 -4.53
C ASP A 301 6.88 -25.53 -4.18
N TRP A 302 7.73 -25.77 -5.19
CA TRP A 302 9.18 -25.85 -5.00
C TRP A 302 9.78 -24.54 -4.50
N LEU A 303 9.40 -23.39 -5.07
CA LEU A 303 9.84 -22.08 -4.60
C LEU A 303 9.43 -21.84 -3.14
N LYS A 304 8.19 -22.16 -2.80
CA LYS A 304 7.66 -22.00 -1.44
C LYS A 304 8.43 -22.88 -0.44
N ASN A 305 8.63 -24.15 -0.76
CA ASN A 305 9.30 -25.10 0.12
C ASN A 305 10.80 -24.84 0.28
N ASN A 306 11.45 -24.24 -0.74
CA ASN A 306 12.88 -23.97 -0.74
C ASN A 306 13.22 -22.50 -0.42
N ASN A 307 12.25 -21.64 -0.13
CA ASN A 307 12.46 -20.20 0.04
C ASN A 307 13.57 -19.87 1.06
N ASP A 308 13.47 -20.41 2.29
CA ASP A 308 14.45 -20.16 3.34
C ASP A 308 15.85 -20.67 2.97
N PHE A 309 15.92 -21.81 2.30
CA PHE A 309 17.18 -22.41 1.86
C PHE A 309 17.84 -21.58 0.76
N LEU A 310 17.06 -21.18 -0.25
CA LEU A 310 17.50 -20.34 -1.36
C LEU A 310 17.97 -18.97 -0.85
N ASN A 311 17.26 -18.36 0.10
CA ASN A 311 17.65 -17.08 0.71
C ASN A 311 18.97 -17.21 1.47
N LYS A 312 19.14 -18.26 2.29
CA LYS A 312 20.39 -18.53 3.01
C LYS A 312 21.56 -18.72 2.04
N LYS A 313 21.40 -19.56 1.01
CA LYS A 313 22.43 -19.80 -0.01
C LYS A 313 22.78 -18.53 -0.77
N THR A 314 21.79 -17.74 -1.13
CA THR A 314 21.97 -16.45 -1.80
C THR A 314 22.78 -15.48 -0.94
N ASN A 315 22.45 -15.31 0.34
CA ASN A 315 23.19 -14.42 1.25
C ASN A 315 24.64 -14.86 1.47
N ILE A 316 24.87 -16.17 1.58
CA ILE A 316 26.22 -16.73 1.65
C ILE A 316 26.99 -16.42 0.36
N LEU A 317 26.36 -16.65 -0.80
CA LEU A 317 27.00 -16.42 -2.09
C LEU A 317 27.27 -14.94 -2.33
N ILE A 318 26.38 -14.02 -1.92
CA ILE A 318 26.61 -12.57 -1.95
C ILE A 318 27.85 -12.19 -1.14
N SER A 319 28.01 -12.80 0.04
CA SER A 319 29.14 -12.53 0.94
C SER A 319 30.48 -13.00 0.38
N ILE A 320 30.48 -14.05 -0.46
CA ILE A 320 31.69 -14.63 -1.07
C ILE A 320 31.99 -14.01 -2.44
N ASP A 321 30.96 -13.89 -3.27
CA ASP A 321 30.99 -13.34 -4.63
C ASP A 321 29.65 -12.64 -4.90
N ASN A 322 29.62 -11.34 -4.60
CA ASN A 322 28.44 -10.49 -4.76
C ASN A 322 27.81 -10.62 -6.15
N LYS A 323 28.61 -10.72 -7.22
CA LYS A 323 28.08 -10.86 -8.58
C LYS A 323 27.35 -12.18 -8.78
N LYS A 324 27.89 -13.29 -8.27
CA LYS A 324 27.22 -14.59 -8.34
C LYS A 324 25.98 -14.66 -7.48
N GLY A 325 26.02 -14.04 -6.30
CA GLY A 325 24.88 -13.93 -5.40
C GLY A 325 23.71 -13.16 -6.03
N LEU A 326 23.97 -11.98 -6.60
CA LEU A 326 22.94 -11.19 -7.30
C LEU A 326 22.33 -11.95 -8.49
N LYS A 327 23.16 -12.65 -9.28
CA LYS A 327 22.66 -13.50 -10.38
C LYS A 327 21.79 -14.65 -9.89
N LEU A 328 22.05 -15.17 -8.68
CA LEU A 328 21.21 -16.21 -8.08
C LEU A 328 19.86 -15.64 -7.67
N THR A 329 19.84 -14.44 -7.07
CA THR A 329 18.59 -13.69 -6.81
C THR A 329 17.80 -13.47 -8.10
N ASP A 330 18.47 -12.98 -9.16
CA ASP A 330 17.84 -12.80 -10.48
C ASP A 330 17.24 -14.09 -11.03
N ALA A 331 17.95 -15.21 -10.91
CA ALA A 331 17.46 -16.50 -11.38
C ALA A 331 16.19 -16.94 -10.62
N ILE A 332 16.14 -16.75 -9.30
CA ILE A 332 14.97 -17.07 -8.47
C ILE A 332 13.78 -16.20 -8.86
N GLU A 333 13.99 -14.88 -8.99
CA GLU A 333 12.93 -13.95 -9.42
C GLU A 333 12.41 -14.27 -10.82
N ILE A 334 13.26 -14.67 -11.76
CA ILE A 334 12.85 -15.09 -13.11
C ILE A 334 11.89 -16.29 -13.02
N ILE A 335 12.21 -17.29 -12.22
CA ILE A 335 11.36 -18.47 -12.06
C ILE A 335 10.03 -18.08 -11.40
N GLN A 336 10.09 -17.25 -10.36
CA GLN A 336 8.90 -16.77 -9.66
C GLN A 336 7.98 -15.95 -10.57
N TRP A 337 8.54 -15.10 -11.43
CA TRP A 337 7.78 -14.29 -12.36
C TRP A 337 7.12 -15.14 -13.46
N TYR A 338 7.87 -16.11 -14.01
CA TYR A 338 7.42 -16.86 -15.17
C TYR A 338 6.66 -18.16 -14.89
N ASN A 339 6.58 -18.63 -13.63
CA ASN A 339 5.95 -19.90 -13.28
C ASN A 339 4.50 -20.02 -13.81
N ILE A 340 3.65 -19.05 -13.52
CA ILE A 340 2.24 -18.99 -13.91
C ILE A 340 2.08 -18.30 -15.27
N PHE A 341 2.95 -17.32 -15.56
CA PHE A 341 2.92 -16.54 -16.81
C PHE A 341 2.93 -17.43 -18.05
N ILE A 342 3.77 -18.47 -18.08
CA ILE A 342 3.88 -19.38 -19.23
C ILE A 342 2.53 -20.04 -19.53
N SER A 343 1.85 -20.57 -18.51
CA SER A 343 0.53 -21.19 -18.66
C SER A 343 -0.52 -20.18 -19.15
N ALA A 344 -0.55 -18.98 -18.58
CA ALA A 344 -1.48 -17.93 -19.01
C ALA A 344 -1.30 -17.53 -20.49
N LYS A 345 -0.06 -17.44 -20.98
CA LYS A 345 0.22 -17.14 -22.39
C LYS A 345 -0.08 -18.31 -23.31
N LEU A 346 0.13 -19.54 -22.85
CA LEU A 346 -0.27 -20.72 -23.61
C LEU A 346 -1.77 -20.89 -23.70
N TYR A 347 -2.51 -20.62 -22.63
CA TYR A 347 -3.97 -20.59 -22.67
C TYR A 347 -4.44 -19.66 -23.79
N ARG A 348 -3.94 -18.41 -23.83
CA ARG A 348 -4.28 -17.46 -24.90
C ARG A 348 -3.87 -17.96 -26.29
N ALA A 349 -2.65 -18.49 -26.45
CA ALA A 349 -2.16 -19.01 -27.73
C ALA A 349 -2.96 -20.22 -28.26
N LEU A 350 -3.62 -20.96 -27.36
CA LEU A 350 -4.39 -22.16 -27.68
C LEU A 350 -5.91 -21.89 -27.75
N SER A 351 -6.40 -20.80 -27.15
CA SER A 351 -7.83 -20.51 -26.96
C SER A 351 -8.63 -20.34 -28.27
N GLN A 352 -7.97 -20.25 -29.42
CA GLN A 352 -8.60 -19.97 -30.72
C GLN A 352 -8.16 -20.97 -31.81
N LEU A 353 -7.65 -22.14 -31.43
CA LEU A 353 -7.23 -23.18 -32.40
C LEU A 353 -8.40 -23.91 -33.09
N ASN A 354 -9.62 -23.79 -32.55
CA ASN A 354 -10.82 -24.50 -33.02
C ASN A 354 -11.78 -23.63 -33.87
N GLU A 355 -11.58 -22.31 -33.92
CA GLU A 355 -12.27 -21.41 -34.87
C GLU A 355 -11.48 -21.33 -36.19
N ASP A 356 -12.12 -20.81 -37.25
CA ASP A 356 -11.60 -20.67 -38.61
C ASP A 356 -10.08 -20.45 -38.64
N ARG A 357 -9.33 -21.53 -38.92
CA ARG A 357 -7.85 -21.62 -38.82
C ARG A 357 -7.10 -20.64 -39.73
N ASP A 358 -7.83 -19.85 -40.50
CA ASP A 358 -7.36 -18.96 -41.54
C ASP A 358 -7.59 -17.47 -41.21
N ASP A 359 -8.21 -17.10 -40.06
CA ASP A 359 -8.31 -15.68 -39.67
C ASP A 359 -6.90 -15.12 -39.36
N PRO A 360 -6.40 -14.14 -40.15
CA PRO A 360 -5.06 -13.59 -39.96
C PRO A 360 -4.85 -12.92 -38.60
N ILE A 361 -5.89 -12.35 -37.99
CA ILE A 361 -5.83 -11.66 -36.69
C ILE A 361 -5.63 -12.68 -35.57
N ILE A 362 -6.39 -13.79 -35.61
CA ILE A 362 -6.29 -14.91 -34.67
C ILE A 362 -4.90 -15.56 -34.79
N ILE A 363 -4.45 -15.84 -36.01
CA ILE A 363 -3.12 -16.43 -36.26
C ILE A 363 -2.02 -15.50 -35.72
N TYR A 364 -2.15 -14.19 -35.93
CA TYR A 364 -1.19 -13.20 -35.45
C TYR A 364 -1.12 -13.22 -33.91
N ASP A 365 -2.27 -13.20 -33.23
CA ASP A 365 -2.32 -13.18 -31.76
C ASP A 365 -1.83 -14.49 -31.13
N ASN A 366 -2.17 -15.63 -31.74
CA ASN A 366 -1.69 -16.95 -31.32
C ASN A 366 -0.17 -17.04 -31.42
N ASN A 367 0.41 -16.63 -32.55
CA ASN A 367 1.86 -16.63 -32.75
C ASN A 367 2.57 -15.66 -31.80
N GLY A 368 2.03 -14.47 -31.57
CA GLY A 368 2.58 -13.51 -30.63
C GLY A 368 2.55 -14.03 -29.18
N SER A 369 1.45 -14.66 -28.78
CA SER A 369 1.28 -15.28 -27.46
C SER A 369 2.24 -16.47 -27.26
N ALA A 370 2.38 -17.33 -28.27
CA ALA A 370 3.34 -18.43 -28.27
C ALA A 370 4.79 -17.93 -28.25
N LYS A 371 5.11 -16.83 -28.96
CA LYS A 371 6.45 -16.21 -28.96
C LYS A 371 6.85 -15.75 -27.57
N ILE A 372 6.00 -15.02 -26.86
CA ILE A 372 6.32 -14.55 -25.51
C ILE A 372 6.41 -15.71 -24.50
N ALA A 373 5.61 -16.77 -24.66
CA ALA A 373 5.75 -17.99 -23.87
C ALA A 373 7.12 -18.67 -24.10
N LEU A 374 7.59 -18.76 -25.35
CA LEU A 374 8.93 -19.28 -25.67
C LEU A 374 10.06 -18.43 -25.07
N VAL A 375 9.92 -17.10 -25.07
CA VAL A 375 10.89 -16.19 -24.41
C VAL A 375 10.93 -16.46 -22.91
N ALA A 376 9.77 -16.55 -22.26
CA ALA A 376 9.67 -16.88 -20.83
C ALA A 376 10.30 -18.24 -20.51
N ILE A 377 10.00 -19.29 -21.30
CA ILE A 377 10.59 -20.63 -21.13
C ILE A 377 12.11 -20.60 -21.26
N ASN A 378 12.65 -19.90 -22.26
CA ASN A 378 14.11 -19.81 -22.43
C ASN A 378 14.77 -19.12 -21.23
N ARG A 379 14.14 -18.07 -20.68
CA ARG A 379 14.62 -17.39 -19.47
C ARG A 379 14.56 -18.31 -18.25
N SER A 380 13.47 -19.03 -18.05
CA SER A 380 13.33 -20.00 -16.96
C SER A 380 14.33 -21.15 -17.07
N ILE A 381 14.60 -21.67 -18.28
CA ILE A 381 15.63 -22.69 -18.51
C ILE A 381 17.02 -22.16 -18.11
N ALA A 382 17.36 -20.94 -18.52
CA ALA A 382 18.63 -20.32 -18.14
C ALA A 382 18.74 -20.13 -16.61
N ALA A 383 17.66 -19.72 -15.96
CA ALA A 383 17.59 -19.54 -14.51
C ALA A 383 17.77 -20.85 -13.74
N PHE A 384 17.01 -21.90 -14.08
CA PHE A 384 17.19 -23.23 -13.48
C PHE A 384 18.59 -23.79 -13.75
N GLY A 385 19.14 -23.58 -14.95
CA GLY A 385 20.51 -23.96 -15.27
C GLY A 385 21.54 -23.25 -14.40
N TYR A 386 21.31 -21.96 -14.08
CA TYR A 386 22.17 -21.20 -13.18
C TYR A 386 22.07 -21.69 -11.74
N ILE A 387 20.86 -21.98 -11.24
CA ILE A 387 20.66 -22.54 -9.90
C ILE A 387 21.36 -23.90 -9.79
N MET A 388 21.15 -24.79 -10.77
CA MET A 388 21.76 -26.12 -10.83
C MET A 388 23.30 -26.06 -10.78
N GLN A 389 23.92 -25.11 -11.48
CA GLN A 389 25.38 -24.95 -11.49
C GLN A 389 25.96 -24.42 -10.17
N ASN A 390 25.19 -23.68 -9.39
CA ASN A 390 25.68 -22.99 -8.18
C ASN A 390 25.15 -23.59 -6.87
N ILE A 391 24.13 -24.45 -6.93
CA ILE A 391 23.51 -25.12 -5.78
C ILE A 391 23.32 -26.59 -6.14
N THR A 392 24.38 -27.38 -5.93
CA THR A 392 24.39 -28.82 -6.25
C THR A 392 23.33 -29.61 -5.49
N GLU A 393 22.91 -29.14 -4.31
CA GLU A 393 21.86 -29.79 -3.52
C GLU A 393 20.48 -29.77 -4.19
N LEU A 394 20.28 -28.88 -5.16
CA LEU A 394 19.01 -28.74 -5.90
C LEU A 394 19.11 -29.25 -7.34
N GLU A 395 20.19 -29.97 -7.69
CA GLU A 395 20.47 -30.41 -9.06
C GLU A 395 19.33 -31.27 -9.64
N ASP A 396 18.91 -32.30 -8.91
CA ASP A 396 17.85 -33.23 -9.36
C ASP A 396 16.51 -32.51 -9.57
N ASP A 397 16.18 -31.55 -8.71
CA ASP A 397 14.94 -30.78 -8.83
C ASP A 397 15.01 -29.83 -10.02
N CYS A 398 16.12 -29.12 -10.20
CA CYS A 398 16.33 -28.27 -11.36
C CYS A 398 16.25 -29.07 -12.66
N LEU A 399 16.81 -30.29 -12.70
CA LEU A 399 16.75 -31.17 -13.87
C LEU A 399 15.31 -31.54 -14.24
N LYS A 400 14.44 -31.84 -13.26
CA LYS A 400 13.01 -32.11 -13.51
C LYS A 400 12.32 -30.93 -14.18
N PHE A 401 12.56 -29.71 -13.70
CA PHE A 401 11.98 -28.49 -14.29
C PHE A 401 12.54 -28.21 -15.69
N LEU A 402 13.84 -28.40 -15.91
CA LEU A 402 14.48 -28.26 -17.23
C LEU A 402 13.87 -29.23 -18.25
N LEU A 403 13.58 -30.47 -17.85
CA LEU A 403 12.91 -31.46 -18.70
C LEU A 403 11.46 -31.06 -19.01
N GLN A 404 10.69 -30.61 -18.01
CA GLN A 404 9.32 -30.12 -18.21
C GLN A 404 9.28 -28.93 -19.17
N LEU A 405 10.10 -27.90 -18.93
CA LEU A 405 10.20 -26.71 -19.77
C LEU A 405 10.64 -27.04 -21.19
N SER A 406 11.60 -27.95 -21.36
CA SER A 406 12.06 -28.41 -22.68
C SER A 406 10.93 -29.13 -23.43
N LYS A 407 10.17 -29.99 -22.74
CA LYS A 407 9.00 -30.67 -23.30
C LYS A 407 7.93 -29.67 -23.73
N ILE A 408 7.61 -28.68 -22.90
CA ILE A 408 6.65 -27.61 -23.24
C ILE A 408 7.12 -26.86 -24.48
N LYS A 409 8.39 -26.40 -24.49
CA LYS A 409 9.00 -25.70 -25.63
C LYS A 409 8.86 -26.46 -26.94
N ILE A 410 9.24 -27.74 -26.96
CA ILE A 410 9.14 -28.58 -28.16
C ILE A 410 7.70 -28.68 -28.67
N ASN A 411 6.73 -28.79 -27.76
CA ASN A 411 5.32 -28.88 -28.15
C ASN A 411 4.78 -27.55 -28.68
N ILE A 412 5.17 -26.41 -28.11
CA ILE A 412 4.83 -25.09 -28.67
C ILE A 412 5.36 -24.97 -30.10
N GLU A 413 6.63 -25.33 -30.33
CA GLU A 413 7.25 -25.22 -31.65
C GLU A 413 6.59 -26.12 -32.71
N LYS A 414 5.96 -27.22 -32.29
CA LYS A 414 5.16 -28.09 -33.18
C LYS A 414 3.80 -27.50 -33.50
N ILE A 415 3.12 -26.92 -32.52
CA ILE A 415 1.75 -26.39 -32.66
C ILE A 415 1.74 -25.01 -33.32
N SER A 416 2.75 -24.19 -33.04
CA SER A 416 2.90 -22.84 -33.58
C SER A 416 4.28 -22.64 -34.20
N PRO A 417 4.57 -23.25 -35.38
CA PRO A 417 5.89 -23.19 -35.99
C PRO A 417 6.37 -21.76 -36.32
N GLN A 418 5.43 -20.86 -36.61
CA GLN A 418 5.74 -19.46 -36.94
C GLN A 418 5.96 -18.58 -35.71
N ALA A 419 5.69 -19.08 -34.49
CA ALA A 419 5.84 -18.30 -33.26
C ALA A 419 7.27 -17.76 -33.11
N LYS A 420 8.30 -18.55 -33.46
CA LYS A 420 9.70 -18.08 -33.39
C LYS A 420 9.98 -16.88 -34.28
N ASN A 421 9.35 -16.84 -35.45
CA ASN A 421 9.54 -15.80 -36.47
C ASN A 421 8.70 -14.54 -36.19
N PHE A 422 7.76 -14.61 -35.26
CA PHE A 422 6.97 -13.47 -34.84
C PHE A 422 7.88 -12.39 -34.23
N ILE A 423 7.74 -11.17 -34.73
CA ILE A 423 8.45 -9.98 -34.25
C ILE A 423 7.52 -9.25 -33.28
N ARG A 424 7.90 -9.22 -32.00
CA ARG A 424 7.16 -8.46 -30.99
C ARG A 424 7.38 -6.96 -31.22
N PRO A 425 6.32 -6.15 -31.42
CA PRO A 425 6.44 -4.72 -31.71
C PRO A 425 7.34 -4.00 -30.70
N GLY A 426 8.41 -3.38 -31.21
CA GLY A 426 9.41 -2.65 -30.42
C GLY A 426 10.32 -3.46 -29.49
N LEU A 427 10.11 -4.77 -29.33
CA LEU A 427 10.90 -5.62 -28.43
C LEU A 427 11.89 -6.52 -29.17
N ASP A 428 11.58 -6.93 -30.41
CA ASP A 428 12.38 -7.82 -31.25
C ASP A 428 12.87 -7.15 -32.55
N GLU A 429 12.74 -5.82 -32.66
CA GLU A 429 13.05 -5.03 -33.85
C GLU A 429 14.52 -4.58 -33.95
#